data_AF-A0A7K3MBA1-F1
#
_entry.id   AF-A0A7K3MBA1-F1
#
_cell.length_a   1.000
_cell.length_b   1.000
_cell.length_c   1.000
_cell.angle_alpha   90.00
_cell.angle_beta   90.00
_cell.angle_gamma   90.00
#
_symmetry.space_group_name_H-M   'P 1'
#
loop_
_entity.id
_entity.type
_entity.pdbx_description
1 polymer ?
#
loop_
_entity_poly.entity_id
_entity_poly.type
_entity_poly.pdbx_seq_one_letter_code
_entity_poly.pdbx_strand_id
1 'polypeptide(L)'
;MRTTFRLDDELLAEVKALAARTHRSMNSVVEDALRELLARQRRRSRQEVSLTTFGGNGLQPGVDLDDTAALYDLMDEADEAS
;
A
#
# COMPACT_ATOMS: atom_id res chain seq x y z
N MET A 1 -3.60 -26.64 -5.63
CA MET A 1 -4.59 -27.41 -4.82
C MET A 1 -5.92 -27.39 -5.56
N ARG A 2 -6.72 -28.46 -5.49
CA ARG A 2 -8.08 -28.47 -6.07
C ARG A 2 -9.09 -28.27 -4.95
N THR A 3 -9.93 -27.25 -5.10
CA THR A 3 -10.97 -26.89 -4.15
C THR A 3 -12.29 -26.78 -4.89
N THR A 4 -13.36 -27.33 -4.33
CA THR A 4 -14.72 -27.22 -4.87
C THR A 4 -15.53 -26.30 -3.98
N PHE A 5 -16.12 -25.25 -4.56
CA PHE A 5 -17.00 -24.31 -3.87
C PHE A 5 -18.29 -24.15 -4.66
N ARG A 6 -19.36 -23.73 -3.98
CA ARG A 6 -20.61 -23.37 -4.65
C ARG A 6 -20.52 -21.93 -5.12
N LEU A 7 -20.99 -21.67 -6.33
CA LEU A 7 -21.07 -20.34 -6.92
C LEU A 7 -22.49 -20.16 -7.45
N ASP A 8 -23.00 -18.94 -7.33
CA ASP A 8 -24.27 -18.56 -7.96
C ASP A 8 -24.17 -18.73 -9.50
N ASP A 9 -25.29 -19.13 -10.13
CA ASP A 9 -25.32 -19.46 -11.54
C ASP A 9 -25.13 -18.24 -12.45
N GLU A 10 -25.65 -17.07 -12.04
CA GLU A 10 -25.46 -15.82 -12.78
C GLU A 10 -23.99 -15.40 -12.72
N LEU A 11 -23.40 -15.47 -11.53
CA LEU A 11 -21.98 -15.17 -11.36
C LEU A 11 -21.08 -16.14 -12.13
N LEU A 12 -21.43 -17.43 -12.18
CA LEU A 12 -20.71 -18.40 -13.00
C LEU A 12 -20.77 -18.06 -14.50
N ALA A 13 -21.92 -17.59 -14.98
CA ALA A 13 -22.09 -17.16 -16.36
C ALA A 13 -21.21 -15.94 -16.69
N GLU A 14 -21.16 -14.95 -15.80
CA GLU A 14 -20.31 -13.76 -15.95
C GLU A 14 -18.82 -14.11 -15.99
N VAL A 15 -18.36 -14.98 -15.08
CA VAL A 15 -16.95 -15.40 -15.04
C VAL A 15 -16.58 -16.15 -16.33
N LYS A 16 -17.47 -17.01 -16.85
CA LYS A 16 -17.26 -17.70 -18.14
C LYS A 16 -17.18 -16.72 -19.30
N ALA A 17 -18.07 -15.74 -19.35
CA ALA A 17 -18.07 -14.70 -20.39
C ALA A 17 -16.78 -13.87 -20.35
N LEU A 18 -16.32 -13.49 -19.16
CA LEU A 18 -15.06 -12.78 -18.97
C LEU A 18 -13.85 -13.62 -19.40
N ALA A 19 -13.82 -14.89 -19.03
CA ALA A 19 -12.77 -15.84 -19.41
C ALA A 19 -12.69 -15.98 -20.95
N ALA A 20 -13.83 -16.16 -21.61
CA ALA A 20 -13.92 -16.23 -23.07
C ALA A 20 -13.42 -14.94 -23.74
N ARG A 21 -13.89 -13.76 -23.27
CA ARG A 21 -13.48 -12.46 -23.82
C ARG A 21 -11.98 -12.20 -23.66
N THR A 22 -11.40 -12.64 -22.55
CA THR A 22 -9.97 -12.44 -22.24
C THR A 22 -9.07 -13.55 -22.74
N HIS A 23 -9.61 -14.60 -23.37
CA HIS A 23 -8.87 -15.78 -23.83
C HIS A 23 -8.10 -16.47 -22.67
N ARG A 24 -8.71 -16.48 -21.49
CA ARG A 24 -8.15 -17.09 -20.27
C ARG A 24 -9.04 -18.22 -19.79
N SER A 25 -8.50 -19.09 -18.94
CA SER A 25 -9.30 -20.13 -18.29
C SER A 25 -10.14 -19.51 -17.16
N MET A 26 -11.33 -20.08 -16.91
CA MET A 26 -12.18 -19.71 -15.76
C MET A 26 -11.40 -19.78 -14.44
N ASN A 27 -10.57 -20.82 -14.28
CA ASN A 27 -9.76 -21.00 -13.07
C ASN A 27 -8.74 -19.86 -12.89
N SER A 28 -8.08 -19.42 -13.95
CA SER A 28 -7.13 -18.29 -13.89
C SER A 28 -7.82 -16.99 -13.50
N VAL A 29 -9.03 -16.73 -14.02
CA VAL A 29 -9.81 -15.53 -13.68
C VAL A 29 -10.19 -15.55 -12.19
N VAL A 30 -10.66 -16.69 -11.69
CA VAL A 30 -11.01 -16.85 -10.27
C VAL A 30 -9.79 -16.71 -9.37
N GLU A 31 -8.66 -17.31 -9.75
CA GLU A 31 -7.42 -17.23 -8.97
C GLU A 31 -6.91 -15.78 -8.87
N ASP A 32 -6.90 -15.04 -9.98
CA ASP A 32 -6.48 -13.64 -10.01
C ASP A 32 -7.40 -12.78 -9.12
N ALA A 33 -8.72 -12.99 -9.19
CA ALA A 33 -9.68 -12.29 -8.35
C ALA A 33 -9.44 -12.56 -6.84
N LEU A 34 -9.17 -13.81 -6.46
CA LEU A 34 -8.87 -14.17 -5.07
C LEU A 34 -7.56 -13.56 -4.59
N ARG A 35 -6.51 -13.56 -5.42
CA ARG A 35 -5.22 -12.92 -5.10
C ARG A 35 -5.39 -11.43 -4.87
N GLU A 36 -6.11 -10.76 -5.76
CA GLU A 36 -6.40 -9.32 -5.67
C GLU A 36 -7.20 -9.00 -4.39
N LEU A 37 -8.23 -9.80 -4.07
CA LEU A 37 -9.03 -9.63 -2.86
C LEU A 37 -8.15 -9.71 -1.59
N LEU A 38 -7.32 -10.75 -1.48
CA LEU A 38 -6.44 -10.94 -0.33
C LEU A 38 -5.37 -9.85 -0.26
N ALA A 39 -4.83 -9.39 -1.39
CA ALA A 39 -3.88 -8.29 -1.43
C ALA A 39 -4.51 -6.97 -0.95
N ARG A 40 -5.74 -6.65 -1.39
CA ARG A 40 -6.50 -5.48 -0.93
C ARG A 40 -6.77 -5.53 0.57
N GLN A 41 -7.11 -6.69 1.11
CA GLN A 41 -7.35 -6.86 2.54
C GLN A 41 -6.08 -6.60 3.36
N ARG A 42 -4.92 -7.11 2.91
CA ARG A 42 -3.62 -6.83 3.54
C ARG A 42 -3.22 -5.35 3.45
N ARG A 43 -3.57 -4.65 2.37
CA ARG A 43 -3.31 -3.21 2.25
C ARG A 43 -4.19 -2.39 3.20
N ARG A 44 -5.47 -2.75 3.34
CA ARG A 44 -6.39 -2.07 4.26
C ARG A 44 -6.01 -2.20 5.73
N SER A 45 -5.19 -3.18 6.11
CA SER A 45 -4.65 -3.26 7.47
C SER A 45 -3.45 -2.34 7.71
N ARG A 46 -2.98 -1.58 6.70
CA ARG A 46 -2.01 -0.51 6.93
C ARG A 46 -2.74 0.67 7.54
N GLN A 47 -2.58 0.85 8.85
CA GLN A 47 -3.09 2.00 9.56
C GLN A 47 -2.57 3.28 8.89
N GLU A 48 -3.46 4.24 8.61
CA GLU A 48 -3.04 5.58 8.20
C GLU A 48 -2.17 6.16 9.31
N VAL A 49 -0.91 6.42 8.97
CA VAL A 49 0.02 7.06 9.89
C VAL A 49 -0.24 8.56 9.80
N SER A 50 -0.90 9.11 10.82
CA SER A 50 -0.97 10.56 11.02
C SER A 50 0.37 11.00 11.60
N LEU A 51 1.25 11.53 10.76
CA LEU A 51 2.49 12.14 11.23
C LEU A 51 2.15 13.46 11.92
N THR A 52 2.60 13.64 13.15
CA THR A 52 2.59 14.96 13.80
C THR A 52 3.49 15.88 12.97
N THR A 53 2.88 16.81 12.24
CA THR A 53 3.61 17.82 11.48
C THR A 53 3.69 19.10 12.28
N PHE A 54 4.81 19.81 12.17
CA PHE A 54 4.98 21.13 12.75
C PHE A 54 4.79 22.18 11.66
N GLY A 55 3.93 23.16 11.91
CA GLY A 55 3.71 24.30 10.99
C GLY A 55 4.80 25.35 11.16
N GLY A 56 5.92 25.18 10.47
CA GLY A 56 7.01 26.17 10.40
C GLY A 56 7.11 26.87 9.05
N ASN A 57 7.92 27.93 8.96
CA ASN A 57 8.19 28.66 7.71
C ASN A 57 9.25 27.97 6.82
N GLY A 58 9.37 26.65 6.92
CA GLY A 58 10.43 25.86 6.30
C GLY A 58 11.58 25.58 7.26
N LEU A 59 12.71 25.13 6.70
CA LEU A 59 13.90 24.76 7.45
C LEU A 59 14.62 26.01 7.99
N GLN A 60 15.36 25.85 9.08
CA GLN A 60 16.28 26.87 9.56
C GLN A 60 17.35 27.15 8.47
N PRO A 61 17.77 28.42 8.28
CA PRO A 61 18.83 28.73 7.34
C PRO A 61 20.11 27.91 7.60
N GLY A 62 20.64 27.25 6.57
CA GLY A 62 21.85 26.42 6.68
C GLY A 62 21.59 24.95 6.98
N VAL A 63 20.34 24.54 7.23
CA VAL A 63 19.98 23.12 7.37
C VAL A 63 19.81 22.49 6.00
N ASP A 64 20.66 21.51 5.70
CA ASP A 64 20.50 20.57 4.59
C ASP A 64 20.02 19.22 5.14
N LEU A 65 18.87 18.72 4.66
CA LEU A 65 18.32 17.45 5.12
C LEU A 65 19.02 16.23 4.48
N ASP A 66 19.76 16.44 3.39
CA ASP A 66 20.51 15.37 2.72
C ASP A 66 21.90 15.16 3.37
N ASP A 67 22.35 16.09 4.21
CA ASP A 67 23.57 15.94 5.02
C ASP A 67 23.21 15.61 6.48
N THR A 68 23.18 14.31 6.77
CA THR A 68 22.83 13.79 8.09
C THR A 68 23.84 14.20 9.16
N ALA A 69 25.13 14.35 8.84
CA ALA A 69 26.15 14.66 9.84
C ALA A 69 26.02 16.11 10.32
N ALA A 70 25.93 17.05 9.37
CA ALA A 70 25.74 18.47 9.68
C ALA A 70 24.42 18.74 10.43
N LEU A 71 23.37 17.97 10.12
CA LEU A 71 22.09 18.07 10.83
C LEU A 71 22.21 17.63 12.30
N TYR A 72 22.93 16.54 12.59
CA TYR A 72 23.11 16.07 13.97
C TYR A 72 23.89 17.06 14.82
N ASP A 73 24.98 17.63 14.29
CA ASP A 73 25.78 18.63 15.01
C ASP A 73 24.92 19.86 15.39
N LEU A 74 24.06 20.34 14.47
CA LEU A 74 23.13 21.45 14.74
C LEU A 74 22.05 21.11 15.78
N MET A 75 21.61 19.86 15.85
CA MET A 75 20.61 19.41 16.83
C MET A 75 21.21 19.31 18.23
N ASP A 76 22.43 18.79 18.36
CA ASP A 76 23.13 18.70 19.64
C ASP A 76 23.45 20.10 20.21
N GLU A 77 23.88 21.05 19.36
CA GLU A 77 24.08 22.45 19.76
C GLU A 77 22.79 23.14 20.24
N ALA A 78 21.64 22.80 19.64
CA ALA A 78 20.35 23.37 20.00
C ALA A 78 19.80 22.82 21.33
N ASP A 79 20.08 21.55 21.66
CA ASP A 79 19.69 20.91 22.92
C ASP A 79 20.53 21.42 24.11
N GLU A 80 21.81 21.77 23.90
CA GLU A 80 22.68 22.34 24.94
C GLU A 80 22.35 23.81 25.27
N ALA A 81 21.64 24.51 24.38
CA ALA A 81 21.28 25.92 24.53
C ALA A 81 19.90 26.18 25.19
N SER A 82 19.16 25.14 25.58
CA SER A 82 17.81 25.22 26.20
C SER A 82 17.79 25.06 27.72
#